data_AF-A0A1M7CSI4-F1
#
_entry.id   AF-A0A1M7CSI4-F1
#
_cell.length_a   1.000
_cell.length_b   1.000
_cell.length_c   1.000
_cell.angle_alpha   90.00
_cell.angle_beta   90.00
_cell.angle_gamma   90.00
#
_symmetry.space_group_name_H-M   'P 1'
#
loop_
_entity.id
_entity.type
_entity.pdbx_description
1 polymer ?
#
loop_
_entity_poly.entity_id
_entity_poly.type
_entity_poly.pdbx_seq_one_letter_code
_entity_poly.pdbx_strand_id
1 'polypeptide(L)'
;MKRKLFKTMIAAGAVAMICACGDDAATKATDAIGGVGSSGSTSPAVDSPCNGVVSAADTWLFDTGNGYWVIYADGAVTDAAGNPVAVFVDGSIMTLDGVPAVSGIDLNTLTPCKANAVIDPQTGELTILSSASADPQDPGLSAGNDPLNPGSSAATNPDDPFVPKSSTSVNPNDTILAPLDESSSSVNTDPDIGPDGFPTIESYGPPSPEYTKNILGNSQTGWNSRYWDACKPHCSWISNGQEGKTDTTTQESYVAGGTTARNCNIHDVEVPTFTLGHAVQQYWMGYEGTTSACEVGAAGVFTCTDMAPIALNDTLSYAYVAGPGTQTTCGKCFHLQYDGSFKDASANNAAKATHKALKGKHIVVMTSNIGHDVENGQFDLMVPGGGVGAFDALSTQVNGANINWGAGFGGFLTECQSKLGYDNTLEKYQQCVRDMCDAAFGNAGFPNLLRGCHWFADWYMAADNPTYHWEEVECPQYLVDHYMTTLNPTKSNNYAWHTDWSTYKKGDELETLECDDKGCTCPPEMAEKGACRL
;
A
#
# COMPACT_ATOMS: atom_id res chain seq x y z
N MET A 1 -34.52 -16.30 -55.33
CA MET A 1 -33.25 -16.45 -54.57
C MET A 1 -33.40 -15.58 -53.31
N LYS A 2 -33.92 -16.06 -52.16
CA LYS A 2 -33.39 -17.01 -51.14
C LYS A 2 -32.02 -16.62 -50.55
N ARG A 3 -32.05 -15.84 -49.45
CA ARG A 3 -31.35 -15.99 -48.14
C ARG A 3 -31.36 -14.61 -47.43
N LYS A 4 -32.42 -14.28 -46.68
CA LYS A 4 -32.62 -14.41 -45.22
C LYS A 4 -31.59 -13.64 -44.36
N LEU A 5 -31.98 -12.40 -44.03
CA LEU A 5 -31.52 -11.61 -42.88
C LEU A 5 -31.90 -12.33 -41.58
N PHE A 6 -30.93 -12.55 -40.69
CA PHE A 6 -31.19 -12.84 -39.28
C PHE A 6 -31.13 -11.51 -38.52
N LYS A 7 -32.30 -11.06 -38.05
CA LYS A 7 -32.43 -10.07 -36.98
C LYS A 7 -32.49 -10.85 -35.67
N THR A 8 -31.51 -10.66 -34.80
CA THR A 8 -31.59 -11.05 -33.39
C THR A 8 -32.17 -9.85 -32.64
N MET A 9 -33.45 -9.92 -32.29
CA MET A 9 -34.03 -9.05 -31.26
C MET A 9 -33.63 -9.60 -29.89
N ILE A 10 -33.11 -8.71 -29.04
CA ILE A 10 -33.04 -8.88 -27.60
C ILE A 10 -34.48 -8.80 -27.09
N ALA A 11 -34.98 -9.91 -26.54
CA ALA A 11 -36.22 -9.96 -25.79
C ALA A 11 -35.86 -10.15 -24.31
N ALA A 12 -36.41 -9.27 -23.49
CA ALA A 12 -36.30 -9.24 -22.05
C ALA A 12 -36.62 -10.59 -21.40
N GLY A 13 -35.73 -11.05 -20.51
CA GLY A 13 -35.96 -12.16 -19.59
C GLY A 13 -35.95 -11.61 -18.16
N ALA A 14 -37.05 -11.81 -17.45
CA ALA A 14 -37.33 -11.31 -16.12
C ALA A 14 -37.09 -12.37 -15.04
N VAL A 15 -36.53 -11.91 -13.90
CA VAL A 15 -36.79 -12.27 -12.48
C VAL A 15 -36.46 -13.67 -11.96
N ALA A 16 -35.71 -13.69 -10.85
CA ALA A 16 -36.05 -14.50 -9.67
C ALA A 16 -35.78 -13.71 -8.37
N MET A 17 -36.81 -13.01 -7.90
CA MET A 17 -37.04 -12.71 -6.47
C MET A 17 -37.55 -13.97 -5.79
N ILE A 18 -37.22 -14.17 -4.51
CA ILE A 18 -38.03 -14.96 -3.59
C ILE A 18 -38.46 -14.04 -2.44
N CYS A 19 -39.75 -13.69 -2.42
CA CYS A 19 -40.45 -13.24 -1.23
C CYS A 19 -40.95 -14.46 -0.45
N ALA A 20 -40.83 -14.44 0.87
CA ALA A 20 -41.75 -15.12 1.76
C ALA A 20 -42.54 -14.06 2.53
N CYS A 21 -43.84 -13.97 2.25
CA CYS A 21 -44.79 -13.15 3.00
C CYS A 21 -45.24 -13.89 4.26
N GLY A 22 -45.49 -13.11 5.32
CA GLY A 22 -46.36 -13.47 6.44
C GLY A 22 -46.92 -12.17 7.04
N ASP A 23 -48.18 -11.87 6.70
CA ASP A 23 -48.94 -10.70 7.11
C ASP A 23 -49.21 -10.66 8.62
N ASP A 24 -49.28 -9.46 9.22
CA ASP A 24 -50.47 -9.03 9.96
C ASP A 24 -50.44 -7.52 10.25
N ALA A 25 -51.58 -6.88 9.98
CA ALA A 25 -51.85 -5.47 10.24
C ALA A 25 -52.46 -5.27 11.63
N ALA A 26 -52.06 -4.21 12.35
CA ALA A 26 -52.96 -3.53 13.30
C ALA A 26 -52.52 -2.09 13.60
N THR A 27 -53.41 -1.17 13.24
CA THR A 27 -53.45 0.26 13.57
C THR A 27 -53.77 0.59 15.03
N LYS A 28 -53.21 1.74 15.47
CA LYS A 28 -53.81 2.81 16.31
C LYS A 28 -53.96 2.66 17.84
N ALA A 29 -53.31 3.64 18.51
CA ALA A 29 -53.92 4.69 19.34
C ALA A 29 -53.79 4.63 20.89
N THR A 30 -53.15 5.71 21.39
CA THR A 30 -53.61 6.67 22.43
C THR A 30 -53.43 6.40 23.94
N ASP A 31 -52.89 7.46 24.55
CA ASP A 31 -53.20 8.06 25.87
C ASP A 31 -52.48 7.59 27.14
N ALA A 32 -51.33 8.23 27.39
CA ALA A 32 -51.10 9.27 28.40
C ALA A 32 -51.79 9.25 29.79
N ILE A 33 -50.96 9.71 30.76
CA ILE A 33 -51.22 10.47 32.00
C ILE A 33 -51.08 9.71 33.34
N GLY A 34 -49.97 9.98 34.04
CA GLY A 34 -50.04 10.65 35.36
C GLY A 34 -49.27 10.05 36.55
N GLY A 35 -48.18 10.73 36.99
CA GLY A 35 -47.94 10.95 38.43
C GLY A 35 -46.56 10.62 39.06
N VAL A 36 -45.61 11.55 38.96
CA VAL A 36 -44.66 12.11 40.00
C VAL A 36 -44.10 11.19 41.11
N GLY A 37 -42.80 11.08 41.44
CA GLY A 37 -41.56 11.73 41.00
C GLY A 37 -40.43 11.45 42.02
N SER A 38 -39.16 11.35 41.58
CA SER A 38 -37.96 11.76 42.34
C SER A 38 -36.73 11.69 41.43
N SER A 39 -35.95 12.76 41.46
CA SER A 39 -34.88 13.14 40.53
C SER A 39 -33.64 12.25 40.59
N GLY A 40 -33.39 11.52 39.50
CA GLY A 40 -32.06 11.04 39.10
C GLY A 40 -31.87 11.44 37.64
N SER A 41 -30.92 12.33 37.38
CA SER A 41 -30.54 12.81 36.05
C SER A 41 -30.10 11.63 35.16
N THR A 42 -31.03 11.06 34.42
CA THR A 42 -30.75 10.25 33.23
C THR A 42 -31.05 11.14 32.03
N SER A 43 -30.03 11.52 31.28
CA SER A 43 -30.25 12.03 29.92
C SER A 43 -30.93 10.93 29.10
N PRO A 44 -31.94 11.25 28.29
CA PRO A 44 -32.46 10.29 27.32
C PRO A 44 -31.33 9.95 26.36
N ALA A 45 -31.12 8.66 26.06
CA ALA A 45 -30.31 8.28 24.92
C ALA A 45 -30.94 8.94 23.70
N VAL A 46 -30.27 9.96 23.17
CA VAL A 46 -30.63 10.54 21.87
C VAL A 46 -30.38 9.40 20.89
N ASP A 47 -31.44 8.89 20.26
CA ASP A 47 -31.29 7.97 19.13
C ASP A 47 -30.30 8.62 18.15
N SER A 48 -29.13 8.02 17.99
CA SER A 48 -28.15 8.52 17.03
C SER A 48 -28.82 8.54 15.66
N PRO A 49 -28.71 9.61 14.87
CA PRO A 49 -29.25 9.64 13.51
C PRO A 49 -28.66 8.53 12.61
N CYS A 50 -27.55 7.90 13.04
CA CYS A 50 -26.98 6.70 12.42
C CYS A 50 -27.76 5.39 12.70
N ASN A 51 -28.68 5.35 13.68
CA ASN A 51 -29.43 4.13 14.06
C ASN A 51 -30.42 3.62 12.98
N GLY A 52 -30.58 4.35 11.87
CA GLY A 52 -31.40 3.95 10.72
C GLY A 52 -30.63 3.81 9.41
N VAL A 53 -29.30 3.89 9.46
CA VAL A 53 -28.42 3.90 8.28
C VAL A 53 -27.66 2.59 8.24
N VAL A 54 -27.73 1.89 7.13
CA VAL A 54 -27.01 0.64 6.90
C VAL A 54 -25.94 0.89 5.86
N SER A 55 -24.67 0.86 6.27
CA SER A 55 -23.54 1.19 5.40
C SER A 55 -22.37 0.25 5.60
N ALA A 56 -21.76 -0.18 4.49
CA ALA A 56 -20.53 -0.97 4.47
C ALA A 56 -19.25 -0.13 4.52
N ALA A 57 -19.38 1.20 4.56
CA ALA A 57 -18.27 2.14 4.68
C ALA A 57 -18.64 3.31 5.62
N ASP A 58 -17.62 4.04 6.08
CA ASP A 58 -17.83 5.28 6.84
C ASP A 58 -18.51 6.33 5.95
N THR A 59 -19.48 7.05 6.52
CA THR A 59 -20.38 7.95 5.78
C THR A 59 -20.67 9.23 6.55
N TRP A 60 -21.20 10.24 5.86
CA TRP A 60 -21.71 11.47 6.46
C TRP A 60 -23.20 11.63 6.15
N LEU A 61 -23.97 12.05 7.16
CA LEU A 61 -25.40 12.31 6.98
C LEU A 61 -25.67 13.78 6.66
N PHE A 62 -26.39 13.99 5.57
CA PHE A 62 -26.93 15.28 5.18
C PHE A 62 -28.44 15.31 5.38
N ASP A 63 -28.93 16.22 6.22
CA ASP A 63 -30.37 16.38 6.50
C ASP A 63 -31.04 17.18 5.37
N THR A 64 -32.00 16.55 4.70
CA THR A 64 -32.78 17.16 3.60
C THR A 64 -34.05 17.87 4.08
N GLY A 65 -34.36 17.80 5.39
CA GLY A 65 -35.59 18.28 6.00
C GLY A 65 -36.76 17.29 5.97
N ASN A 66 -36.69 16.25 5.13
CA ASN A 66 -37.68 15.16 5.05
C ASN A 66 -37.05 13.77 5.24
N GLY A 67 -35.77 13.71 5.62
CA GLY A 67 -34.98 12.49 5.72
C GLY A 67 -33.49 12.76 5.52
N TYR A 68 -32.68 11.71 5.48
CA TYR A 68 -31.23 11.82 5.34
C TYR A 68 -30.76 11.32 3.97
N TRP A 69 -29.79 12.03 3.42
CA TRP A 69 -28.89 11.53 2.39
C TRP A 69 -27.59 11.05 3.03
N VAL A 70 -27.08 9.93 2.54
CA VAL A 70 -25.86 9.28 3.02
C VAL A 70 -24.76 9.55 2.01
N ILE A 71 -23.73 10.28 2.42
CA ILE A 71 -22.60 10.66 1.57
C ILE A 71 -21.43 9.73 1.88
N TYR A 72 -20.88 9.11 0.85
CA TYR A 72 -19.73 8.22 0.93
C TYR A 72 -18.43 8.96 0.56
N ALA A 73 -17.30 8.44 1.02
CA ALA A 73 -15.99 9.06 0.78
C ALA A 73 -15.58 9.08 -0.71
N ASP A 74 -16.12 8.18 -1.51
CA ASP A 74 -15.95 8.14 -2.98
C ASP A 74 -16.85 9.15 -3.72
N GLY A 75 -17.67 9.92 -2.98
CA GLY A 75 -18.59 10.90 -3.53
C GLY A 75 -19.95 10.33 -3.92
N ALA A 76 -20.22 9.03 -3.73
CA ALA A 76 -21.58 8.52 -3.93
C ALA A 76 -22.55 9.14 -2.91
N VAL A 77 -23.81 9.36 -3.30
CA VAL A 77 -24.87 9.80 -2.39
C VAL A 77 -26.09 8.90 -2.54
N THR A 78 -26.51 8.26 -1.45
CA THR A 78 -27.70 7.41 -1.39
C THR A 78 -28.79 7.97 -0.48
N ASP A 79 -30.02 7.47 -0.62
CA ASP A 79 -31.02 7.62 0.43
C ASP A 79 -30.71 6.71 1.64
N ALA A 80 -31.45 6.87 2.75
CA ALA A 80 -31.26 6.03 3.94
C ALA A 80 -31.49 4.52 3.71
N ALA A 81 -32.11 4.12 2.59
CA ALA A 81 -32.32 2.74 2.21
C ALA A 81 -31.21 2.20 1.27
N GLY A 82 -30.21 3.02 0.93
CA GLY A 82 -29.06 2.65 0.10
C GLY A 82 -29.28 2.82 -1.40
N ASN A 83 -30.38 3.44 -1.85
CA ASN A 83 -30.59 3.68 -3.28
C ASN A 83 -29.78 4.91 -3.73
N PRO A 84 -29.06 4.85 -4.86
CA PRO A 84 -28.31 5.99 -5.37
C PRO A 84 -29.25 7.12 -5.80
N VAL A 85 -28.98 8.34 -5.33
CA VAL A 85 -29.81 9.52 -5.61
C VAL A 85 -29.02 10.71 -6.16
N ALA A 86 -27.72 10.79 -5.88
CA ALA A 86 -26.87 11.91 -6.27
C ALA A 86 -25.37 11.57 -6.20
N VAL A 87 -24.52 12.53 -6.56
CA VAL A 87 -23.06 12.50 -6.42
C VAL A 87 -22.60 13.76 -5.71
N PHE A 88 -21.71 13.63 -4.73
CA PHE A 88 -21.05 14.72 -4.02
C PHE A 88 -19.71 15.04 -4.67
N VAL A 89 -19.56 16.28 -5.13
CA VAL A 89 -18.35 16.77 -5.79
C VAL A 89 -18.15 18.25 -5.44
N ASP A 90 -16.92 18.61 -5.07
CA ASP A 90 -16.51 19.99 -4.76
C ASP A 90 -17.46 20.75 -3.79
N GLY A 91 -17.85 20.09 -2.70
CA GLY A 91 -18.75 20.69 -1.70
C GLY A 91 -20.19 20.85 -2.17
N SER A 92 -20.58 20.19 -3.27
CA SER A 92 -21.93 20.26 -3.84
C SER A 92 -22.50 18.86 -4.10
N ILE A 93 -23.79 18.68 -3.84
CA ILE A 93 -24.53 17.48 -4.21
C ILE A 93 -25.20 17.73 -5.56
N MET A 94 -24.83 16.93 -6.54
CA MET A 94 -25.33 16.94 -7.91
C MET A 94 -26.29 15.76 -8.09
N THR A 95 -27.52 16.01 -8.55
CA THR A 95 -28.43 14.92 -8.95
C THR A 95 -27.81 14.06 -10.04
N LEU A 96 -28.30 12.83 -10.21
CA LEU A 96 -27.82 11.92 -11.28
C LEU A 96 -27.99 12.48 -12.70
N ASP A 97 -28.87 13.46 -12.89
CA ASP A 97 -29.05 14.20 -14.15
C ASP A 97 -28.08 15.39 -14.32
N GLY A 98 -27.11 15.56 -13.40
CA GLY A 98 -26.08 16.60 -13.46
C GLY A 98 -26.55 17.99 -13.02
N VAL A 99 -27.70 18.09 -12.36
CA VAL A 99 -28.22 19.37 -11.83
C VAL A 99 -27.80 19.54 -10.37
N PRO A 100 -27.21 20.69 -9.97
CA PRO A 100 -26.86 20.95 -8.58
C PRO A 100 -28.12 21.01 -7.70
N ALA A 101 -28.20 20.12 -6.71
CA ALA A 101 -29.27 20.07 -5.72
C ALA A 101 -28.96 20.93 -4.50
N VAL A 102 -27.72 20.86 -4.02
CA VAL A 102 -27.23 21.61 -2.84
C VAL A 102 -25.77 21.98 -3.05
N SER A 103 -25.33 23.16 -2.61
CA SER A 103 -23.95 23.64 -2.72
C SER A 103 -23.45 24.21 -1.39
N GLY A 104 -22.14 24.16 -1.16
CA GLY A 104 -21.51 24.73 0.03
C GLY A 104 -21.56 23.81 1.26
N ILE A 105 -21.61 22.49 1.03
CA ILE A 105 -21.55 21.48 2.07
C ILE A 105 -20.08 21.24 2.46
N ASP A 106 -19.80 21.41 3.75
CA ASP A 106 -18.54 21.01 4.37
C ASP A 106 -18.77 19.70 5.16
N LEU A 107 -18.13 18.61 4.73
CA LEU A 107 -18.28 17.29 5.35
C LEU A 107 -17.87 17.27 6.83
N ASN A 108 -16.98 18.18 7.25
CA ASN A 108 -16.56 18.28 8.65
C ASN A 108 -17.67 18.80 9.58
N THR A 109 -18.71 19.40 9.00
CA THR A 109 -19.87 19.92 9.74
C THR A 109 -21.03 18.92 9.79
N LEU A 110 -20.94 17.82 9.04
CA LEU A 110 -21.95 16.78 8.99
C LEU A 110 -21.73 15.72 10.07
N THR A 111 -22.78 14.95 10.39
CA THR A 111 -22.67 13.86 11.37
C THR A 111 -22.01 12.65 10.71
N PRO A 112 -20.84 12.19 11.20
CA PRO A 112 -20.20 10.98 10.67
C PRO A 112 -20.86 9.72 11.26
N CYS A 113 -21.10 8.73 10.41
CA CYS A 113 -21.57 7.40 10.78
C CYS A 113 -20.55 6.35 10.38
N LYS A 114 -20.17 5.48 11.32
CA LYS A 114 -19.25 4.38 11.06
C LYS A 114 -19.93 3.26 10.28
N ALA A 115 -19.16 2.55 9.46
CA ALA A 115 -19.62 1.32 8.80
C ALA A 115 -20.21 0.35 9.84
N ASN A 116 -21.41 -0.16 9.55
CA ASN A 116 -22.15 -1.06 10.43
C ASN A 116 -22.73 -2.28 9.70
N ALA A 117 -22.31 -2.49 8.45
CA ALA A 117 -22.64 -3.67 7.68
C ALA A 117 -21.44 -4.16 6.86
N VAL A 118 -21.50 -5.39 6.39
CA VAL A 118 -20.54 -5.97 5.44
C VAL A 118 -21.34 -6.54 4.28
N ILE A 119 -20.89 -6.31 3.05
CA ILE A 119 -21.47 -6.87 1.84
C ILE A 119 -20.63 -8.08 1.45
N ASP A 120 -21.26 -9.24 1.32
CA ASP A 120 -20.62 -10.43 0.76
C ASP A 120 -20.30 -10.17 -0.73
N PRO A 121 -19.03 -10.18 -1.15
CA PRO A 121 -18.62 -9.83 -2.50
C PRO A 121 -18.99 -10.88 -3.57
N GLN A 122 -19.40 -12.09 -3.17
CA GLN A 122 -19.84 -13.15 -4.09
C GLN A 122 -21.36 -13.18 -4.27
N THR A 123 -22.12 -12.83 -3.23
CA THR A 123 -23.58 -12.94 -3.21
C THR A 123 -24.30 -11.59 -3.23
N GLY A 124 -23.60 -10.50 -2.88
CA GLY A 124 -24.19 -9.18 -2.65
C GLY A 124 -25.03 -9.10 -1.37
N GLU A 125 -24.98 -10.14 -0.53
CA GLU A 125 -25.79 -10.23 0.68
C GLU A 125 -25.23 -9.32 1.78
N LEU A 126 -26.11 -8.51 2.38
CA LEU A 126 -25.74 -7.50 3.35
C LEU A 126 -25.95 -8.02 4.78
N THR A 127 -24.88 -8.04 5.58
CA THR A 127 -24.90 -8.48 6.98
C THR A 127 -24.64 -7.30 7.92
N ILE A 128 -25.58 -7.01 8.84
CA ILE A 128 -25.43 -5.93 9.83
C ILE A 128 -24.57 -6.40 11.01
N LEU A 129 -23.56 -5.62 11.37
CA LEU A 129 -22.68 -5.85 12.51
C LEU A 129 -23.40 -5.41 13.79
N SER A 130 -23.77 -6.35 14.67
CA SER A 130 -24.43 -6.02 15.95
C SER A 130 -23.42 -5.48 16.96
N SER A 131 -23.63 -4.24 17.43
CA SER A 131 -22.82 -3.59 18.47
C SER A 131 -23.23 -4.02 19.88
N ALA A 132 -22.30 -4.66 20.60
CA ALA A 132 -22.37 -4.81 22.06
C ALA A 132 -21.07 -4.26 22.67
N SER A 133 -21.26 -3.37 23.64
CA SER A 133 -20.36 -2.34 24.14
C SER A 133 -19.37 -2.81 25.23
N ALA A 134 -18.17 -2.22 25.30
CA ALA A 134 -17.51 -1.87 26.57
C ALA A 134 -16.41 -0.81 26.34
N ASP A 135 -16.51 0.26 27.12
CA ASP A 135 -15.78 1.54 27.17
C ASP A 135 -14.47 1.42 28.00
N PRO A 136 -13.33 2.07 27.64
CA PRO A 136 -12.16 2.14 28.51
C PRO A 136 -12.16 3.43 29.36
N GLN A 137 -12.41 3.28 30.68
CA GLN A 137 -12.18 4.33 31.67
C GLN A 137 -10.69 4.48 32.04
N ASP A 138 -10.28 5.74 32.07
CA ASP A 138 -9.12 6.37 32.69
C ASP A 138 -8.78 5.85 34.12
N PRO A 139 -7.51 5.58 34.45
CA PRO A 139 -7.05 5.51 35.83
C PRO A 139 -6.22 6.75 36.21
N GLY A 140 -6.84 7.63 36.98
CA GLY A 140 -6.15 8.65 37.78
C GLY A 140 -5.29 8.05 38.89
N LEU A 141 -4.07 8.61 39.00
CA LEU A 141 -3.38 9.08 40.21
C LEU A 141 -3.84 8.53 41.58
N SER A 142 -2.94 7.82 42.27
CA SER A 142 -2.63 8.11 43.69
C SER A 142 -1.34 7.43 44.19
N ALA A 143 -0.59 8.19 45.00
CA ALA A 143 0.42 7.83 46.01
C ALA A 143 1.63 6.99 45.55
N GLY A 144 2.88 7.46 45.60
CA GLY A 144 3.53 8.17 46.71
C GLY A 144 4.42 7.17 47.46
N ASN A 145 5.74 7.37 47.40
CA ASN A 145 6.75 7.17 48.47
C ASN A 145 8.16 6.99 47.87
N ASP A 146 8.94 8.06 47.92
CA ASP A 146 10.41 8.04 48.09
C ASP A 146 10.69 7.72 49.59
N PRO A 147 11.84 7.15 50.02
CA PRO A 147 13.14 7.85 49.95
C PRO A 147 14.39 6.95 49.78
N LEU A 148 15.48 7.52 49.23
CA LEU A 148 16.80 7.72 49.89
C LEU A 148 18.00 7.66 48.91
N ASN A 149 18.64 8.83 48.76
CA ASN A 149 20.03 9.05 48.33
C ASN A 149 20.98 8.96 49.56
N PRO A 150 22.27 8.62 49.42
CA PRO A 150 23.35 9.64 49.31
C PRO A 150 24.53 9.18 48.41
N GLY A 151 25.42 9.98 47.82
CA GLY A 151 25.70 11.41 47.85
C GLY A 151 27.02 11.71 47.08
N SER A 152 27.18 12.98 46.67
CA SER A 152 28.36 13.83 46.36
C SER A 152 29.69 13.22 45.83
N SER A 153 30.44 13.83 44.87
CA SER A 153 31.09 15.17 44.95
C SER A 153 31.73 15.56 43.58
N ALA A 154 31.48 16.77 43.02
CA ALA A 154 32.39 17.94 42.85
C ALA A 154 33.72 17.74 42.03
N ALA A 155 33.84 18.32 40.81
CA ALA A 155 34.51 19.61 40.43
C ALA A 155 36.06 19.50 40.30
N THR A 156 36.80 20.02 39.30
CA THR A 156 36.96 21.39 38.76
C THR A 156 37.88 21.43 37.50
N ASN A 157 37.71 22.44 36.63
CA ASN A 157 38.66 22.95 35.60
C ASN A 157 39.65 23.97 36.23
N PRO A 158 40.83 24.34 35.63
CA PRO A 158 40.91 25.50 34.70
C PRO A 158 42.11 25.60 33.67
N ASP A 159 41.88 26.42 32.62
CA ASP A 159 42.70 27.41 31.84
C ASP A 159 44.08 27.14 31.13
N ASP A 160 44.04 27.16 29.78
CA ASP A 160 44.72 27.96 28.68
C ASP A 160 46.16 28.58 28.81
N PRO A 161 46.82 29.18 27.77
CA PRO A 161 46.87 29.01 26.28
C PRO A 161 48.32 28.87 25.70
N PHE A 162 48.50 28.46 24.43
CA PHE A 162 49.58 29.01 23.56
C PHE A 162 49.36 28.68 22.06
N VAL A 163 49.46 29.71 21.22
CA VAL A 163 49.53 29.67 19.73
C VAL A 163 50.80 30.41 19.33
N PRO A 164 51.58 29.95 18.31
CA PRO A 164 51.65 30.74 17.07
C PRO A 164 51.87 29.95 15.75
N LYS A 165 51.06 30.34 14.74
CA LYS A 165 51.40 30.74 13.35
C LYS A 165 52.36 29.90 12.45
N SER A 166 51.77 29.59 11.28
CA SER A 166 52.18 29.99 9.91
C SER A 166 53.07 29.09 9.05
N SER A 167 52.41 28.64 7.96
CA SER A 167 52.83 28.66 6.54
C SER A 167 54.19 28.08 6.14
N THR A 168 54.17 27.14 5.19
CA THR A 168 54.82 27.34 3.89
C THR A 168 54.34 26.33 2.85
N SER A 169 54.46 26.80 1.62
CA SER A 169 53.99 26.33 0.32
C SER A 169 54.62 25.04 -0.20
N VAL A 170 53.82 24.41 -1.07
CA VAL A 170 54.08 23.29 -1.99
C VAL A 170 55.36 23.45 -2.82
N ASN A 171 56.07 22.34 -3.04
CA ASN A 171 56.83 22.10 -4.27
C ASN A 171 56.68 20.60 -4.66
N PRO A 172 56.31 20.26 -5.90
CA PRO A 172 56.01 18.88 -6.29
C PRO A 172 57.23 18.24 -6.97
N ASN A 173 57.73 17.17 -6.36
CA ASN A 173 58.28 15.97 -6.99
C ASN A 173 59.13 15.25 -5.94
N ASP A 174 58.58 14.19 -5.36
CA ASP A 174 59.27 12.90 -5.41
C ASP A 174 58.27 11.78 -5.12
N THR A 175 58.18 10.90 -6.12
CA THR A 175 57.48 9.63 -6.11
C THR A 175 58.09 8.68 -5.09
N ILE A 176 57.18 7.99 -4.38
CA ILE A 176 57.26 6.67 -3.75
C ILE A 176 56.82 6.80 -2.28
N LEU A 177 55.63 6.28 -1.98
CA LEU A 177 55.35 5.27 -0.96
C LEU A 177 53.83 4.97 -0.95
N ALA A 178 53.52 3.68 -1.15
CA ALA A 178 52.30 2.92 -0.83
C ALA A 178 50.94 3.64 -0.72
N PRO A 179 49.90 3.23 -1.48
CA PRO A 179 48.53 3.65 -1.18
C PRO A 179 48.10 3.07 0.17
N LEU A 180 47.75 3.97 1.09
CA LEU A 180 46.83 3.69 2.18
C LEU A 180 45.45 3.41 1.55
N ASP A 181 44.85 2.30 1.94
CA ASP A 181 43.49 1.89 1.57
C ASP A 181 42.50 2.90 2.16
N GLU A 182 42.14 3.92 1.39
CA GLU A 182 40.94 4.71 1.66
C GLU A 182 39.74 3.96 1.06
N SER A 183 38.90 3.40 1.94
CA SER A 183 37.56 2.95 1.57
C SER A 183 36.70 4.15 1.21
N SER A 184 36.87 4.65 -0.01
CA SER A 184 35.86 5.46 -0.66
C SER A 184 34.86 4.49 -1.30
N SER A 185 33.67 4.43 -0.72
CA SER A 185 32.48 3.83 -1.33
C SER A 185 32.12 4.65 -2.57
N SER A 186 32.89 4.46 -3.64
CA SER A 186 32.53 4.95 -4.95
C SER A 186 31.42 4.04 -5.46
N VAL A 187 30.19 4.58 -5.48
CA VAL A 187 29.11 4.02 -6.29
C VAL A 187 29.68 3.84 -7.69
N ASN A 188 29.63 2.63 -8.22
CA ASN A 188 30.11 2.37 -9.57
C ASN A 188 29.33 3.27 -10.55
N THR A 189 30.04 4.19 -11.19
CA THR A 189 29.42 5.18 -12.09
C THR A 189 29.06 4.60 -13.47
N ASP A 190 29.46 3.37 -13.76
CA ASP A 190 29.13 2.64 -14.99
C ASP A 190 28.92 1.15 -14.68
N PRO A 191 27.80 0.81 -14.00
CA PRO A 191 27.58 -0.55 -13.53
C PRO A 191 27.05 -1.45 -14.66
N ASP A 192 27.51 -2.70 -14.70
CA ASP A 192 27.13 -3.67 -15.74
C ASP A 192 25.61 -3.87 -15.74
N ILE A 193 24.98 -3.47 -16.85
CA ILE A 193 23.52 -3.58 -17.03
C ILE A 193 23.16 -5.03 -17.36
N GLY A 194 22.34 -5.63 -16.50
CA GLY A 194 21.77 -6.95 -16.67
C GLY A 194 20.73 -7.00 -17.80
N PRO A 195 20.26 -8.21 -18.14
CA PRO A 195 19.25 -8.41 -19.20
C PRO A 195 17.89 -7.72 -18.93
N ASP A 196 17.60 -7.40 -17.67
CA ASP A 196 16.43 -6.64 -17.22
C ASP A 196 16.55 -5.13 -17.50
N GLY A 197 17.76 -4.65 -17.80
CA GLY A 197 18.04 -3.24 -18.02
C GLY A 197 18.37 -2.47 -16.75
N PHE A 198 18.63 -3.17 -15.64
CA PHE A 198 19.14 -2.60 -14.40
C PHE A 198 20.58 -3.06 -14.15
N PRO A 199 21.35 -2.31 -13.36
CA PRO A 199 22.66 -2.78 -12.95
C PRO A 199 22.58 -4.11 -12.18
N THR A 200 23.51 -5.01 -12.44
CA THR A 200 23.62 -6.28 -11.71
C THR A 200 23.96 -6.04 -10.24
N ILE A 201 23.51 -6.93 -9.33
CA ILE A 201 23.74 -6.74 -7.89
C ILE A 201 25.24 -6.64 -7.55
N GLU A 202 26.10 -7.35 -8.28
CA GLU A 202 27.56 -7.30 -8.11
C GLU A 202 28.16 -5.97 -8.57
N SER A 203 27.54 -5.33 -9.56
CA SER A 203 28.05 -4.09 -10.15
C SER A 203 27.83 -2.85 -9.27
N TYR A 204 26.93 -2.91 -8.28
CA TYR A 204 26.72 -1.84 -7.30
C TYR A 204 27.86 -1.70 -6.28
N GLY A 205 28.78 -2.66 -6.23
CA GLY A 205 29.84 -2.72 -5.22
C GLY A 205 29.36 -3.30 -3.88
N PRO A 206 30.23 -3.30 -2.85
CA PRO A 206 29.89 -3.90 -1.56
C PRO A 206 28.79 -3.08 -0.85
N PRO A 207 27.84 -3.76 -0.15
CA PRO A 207 26.81 -3.08 0.62
C PRO A 207 27.41 -2.27 1.78
N SER A 208 26.71 -1.19 2.18
CA SER A 208 27.12 -0.38 3.33
C SER A 208 27.27 -1.24 4.59
N PRO A 209 28.33 -1.05 5.40
CA PRO A 209 28.49 -1.75 6.68
C PRO A 209 27.30 -1.55 7.64
N GLU A 210 26.62 -0.40 7.55
CA GLU A 210 25.43 -0.09 8.37
C GLU A 210 24.33 -1.15 8.20
N TYR A 211 24.19 -1.74 7.00
CA TYR A 211 23.16 -2.74 6.72
C TYR A 211 23.41 -4.09 7.41
N THR A 212 24.57 -4.27 8.03
CA THR A 212 24.95 -5.49 8.76
C THR A 212 25.27 -5.22 10.24
N LYS A 213 25.02 -4.00 10.70
CA LYS A 213 25.21 -3.62 12.10
C LYS A 213 24.27 -4.43 12.99
N ASN A 214 24.77 -4.95 14.12
CA ASN A 214 23.93 -5.64 15.08
C ASN A 214 23.05 -4.62 15.83
N ILE A 215 21.75 -4.71 15.64
CA ILE A 215 20.71 -3.85 16.23
C ILE A 215 19.77 -4.60 17.17
N LEU A 216 19.99 -5.91 17.39
CA LEU A 216 19.25 -6.67 18.39
C LEU A 216 19.37 -6.01 19.77
N GLY A 217 18.21 -5.82 20.44
CA GLY A 217 18.14 -5.21 21.76
C GLY A 217 17.94 -3.69 21.76
N ASN A 218 17.82 -3.04 20.60
CA ASN A 218 17.30 -1.67 20.54
C ASN A 218 15.81 -1.63 20.94
N SER A 219 15.26 -0.43 21.17
CA SER A 219 13.84 -0.28 21.57
C SER A 219 12.84 -0.41 20.43
N GLN A 220 13.30 -0.33 19.17
CA GLN A 220 12.46 -0.37 17.99
C GLN A 220 12.26 -1.82 17.55
N THR A 221 11.10 -2.37 17.88
CA THR A 221 10.72 -3.74 17.52
C THR A 221 9.54 -3.73 16.57
N GLY A 222 9.40 -4.83 15.84
CA GLY A 222 8.36 -5.00 14.85
C GLY A 222 8.21 -6.45 14.43
N TRP A 223 7.32 -6.68 13.48
CA TRP A 223 7.09 -8.00 12.89
C TRP A 223 6.71 -7.88 11.43
N ASN A 224 7.06 -8.88 10.64
CA ASN A 224 6.70 -8.88 9.23
C ASN A 224 5.42 -9.67 9.01
N SER A 225 4.54 -9.19 8.13
CA SER A 225 3.66 -10.09 7.37
C SER A 225 4.27 -10.32 5.98
N ARG A 226 3.52 -10.94 5.07
CA ARG A 226 3.92 -11.15 3.68
C ARG A 226 2.70 -11.05 2.76
N TYR A 227 2.90 -10.49 1.57
CA TYR A 227 1.88 -10.40 0.53
C TYR A 227 2.47 -10.27 -0.87
N TRP A 228 1.70 -10.61 -1.88
CA TRP A 228 1.91 -10.17 -3.26
C TRP A 228 0.58 -10.23 -4.00
N ASP A 229 -0.09 -9.08 -4.13
CA ASP A 229 -1.38 -8.93 -4.80
C ASP A 229 -1.24 -8.51 -6.27
N ALA A 230 -0.02 -8.13 -6.69
CA ALA A 230 0.35 -7.51 -7.95
C ALA A 230 -0.36 -6.17 -8.26
N CYS A 231 -1.05 -5.56 -7.30
CA CYS A 231 -1.67 -4.25 -7.48
C CYS A 231 -0.62 -3.19 -7.83
N LYS A 232 -1.02 -2.09 -8.45
CA LYS A 232 -0.19 -0.89 -8.52
C LYS A 232 0.20 -0.46 -7.09
N PRO A 233 1.50 -0.27 -6.77
CA PRO A 233 1.91 0.15 -5.43
C PRO A 233 1.30 1.50 -5.06
N HIS A 234 0.93 1.71 -3.80
CA HIS A 234 0.29 2.96 -3.38
C HIS A 234 1.22 4.17 -3.57
N CYS A 235 2.53 3.99 -3.40
CA CYS A 235 3.54 5.03 -3.69
C CYS A 235 3.75 5.30 -5.19
N SER A 236 3.00 4.64 -6.07
CA SER A 236 2.93 4.97 -7.49
C SER A 236 1.83 6.00 -7.79
N TRP A 237 0.96 6.29 -6.81
CA TRP A 237 -0.05 7.35 -6.93
C TRP A 237 0.49 8.72 -6.54
N ILE A 238 0.15 9.71 -7.35
CA ILE A 238 0.46 11.11 -7.09
C ILE A 238 -0.61 11.76 -6.20
N SER A 239 -0.20 12.74 -5.42
CA SER A 239 -1.08 13.60 -4.65
C SER A 239 -0.48 14.98 -4.44
N ASN A 240 -1.29 15.94 -3.98
CA ASN A 240 -0.81 17.25 -3.53
C ASN A 240 -0.53 17.23 -2.03
N GLY A 241 0.50 16.46 -1.62
CA GLY A 241 0.92 16.33 -0.22
C GLY A 241 0.03 15.47 0.68
N GLN A 242 -0.79 14.58 0.12
CA GLN A 242 -1.59 13.65 0.92
C GLN A 242 -0.69 12.55 1.51
N GLU A 243 -0.92 12.23 2.78
CA GLU A 243 -0.19 11.16 3.46
C GLU A 243 -0.32 9.83 2.71
N GLY A 244 0.80 9.13 2.61
CA GLY A 244 0.92 7.83 2.00
C GLY A 244 0.98 7.79 0.48
N LYS A 245 0.83 8.92 -0.22
CA LYS A 245 1.04 9.04 -1.67
C LYS A 245 2.30 9.84 -1.99
N THR A 246 2.76 9.78 -3.23
CA THR A 246 3.88 10.62 -3.68
C THR A 246 3.45 12.09 -3.71
N ASP A 247 4.25 12.95 -3.08
CA ASP A 247 3.98 14.39 -3.01
C ASP A 247 4.45 15.13 -4.27
N THR A 248 3.49 15.66 -5.02
CA THR A 248 3.71 16.46 -6.24
C THR A 248 3.52 17.97 -6.04
N THR A 249 3.48 18.45 -4.79
CA THR A 249 3.33 19.87 -4.46
C THR A 249 4.44 20.69 -5.12
N THR A 250 5.70 20.28 -4.98
CA THR A 250 6.85 20.89 -5.67
C THR A 250 7.69 19.83 -6.39
N GLN A 251 8.57 20.26 -7.30
CA GLN A 251 9.50 19.32 -7.93
C GLN A 251 10.51 18.79 -6.90
N GLU A 252 10.87 19.60 -5.92
CA GLU A 252 11.78 19.22 -4.83
C GLU A 252 11.14 18.18 -3.92
N SER A 253 9.86 18.34 -3.53
CA SER A 253 9.15 17.32 -2.73
C SER A 253 9.04 16.00 -3.49
N TYR A 254 8.74 16.08 -4.79
CA TYR A 254 8.64 14.91 -5.67
C TYR A 254 9.95 14.13 -5.75
N VAL A 255 11.07 14.82 -5.96
CA VAL A 255 12.40 14.19 -6.01
C VAL A 255 12.83 13.69 -4.64
N ALA A 256 12.55 14.42 -3.56
CA ALA A 256 12.91 14.03 -2.20
C ALA A 256 12.21 12.74 -1.75
N GLY A 257 11.00 12.47 -2.25
CA GLY A 257 10.27 11.21 -2.02
C GLY A 257 10.69 10.06 -2.94
N GLY A 258 11.73 10.23 -3.76
CA GLY A 258 12.15 9.24 -4.75
C GLY A 258 11.18 9.14 -5.93
N THR A 259 10.50 10.23 -6.31
CA THR A 259 9.47 10.25 -7.36
C THR A 259 8.30 9.31 -7.03
N THR A 260 7.76 8.60 -8.02
CA THR A 260 6.77 7.54 -7.82
C THR A 260 7.42 6.17 -7.87
N ALA A 261 6.88 5.23 -7.11
CA ALA A 261 7.18 3.81 -7.28
C ALA A 261 6.81 3.39 -8.71
N ARG A 262 7.70 2.67 -9.38
CA ARG A 262 7.44 2.11 -10.71
C ARG A 262 6.22 1.21 -10.70
N ASN A 263 5.49 1.25 -11.82
CA ASN A 263 4.47 0.28 -12.15
C ASN A 263 4.71 -0.25 -13.56
N CYS A 264 4.26 -1.48 -13.80
CA CYS A 264 4.50 -2.18 -15.05
C CYS A 264 3.18 -2.65 -15.66
N ASN A 265 3.14 -2.79 -16.98
CA ASN A 265 2.01 -3.43 -17.64
C ASN A 265 2.02 -4.96 -17.40
N ILE A 266 1.07 -5.68 -17.99
CA ILE A 266 0.92 -7.13 -17.86
C ILE A 266 2.14 -7.94 -18.34
N HIS A 267 3.06 -7.32 -19.08
CA HIS A 267 4.29 -7.95 -19.59
C HIS A 267 5.53 -7.54 -18.81
N ASP A 268 5.38 -6.95 -17.62
CA ASP A 268 6.46 -6.46 -16.77
C ASP A 268 7.33 -5.38 -17.45
N VAL A 269 6.69 -4.54 -18.27
CA VAL A 269 7.32 -3.38 -18.89
C VAL A 269 6.86 -2.13 -18.15
N GLU A 270 7.80 -1.30 -17.69
CA GLU A 270 7.49 -0.02 -17.05
C GLU A 270 6.66 0.86 -18.00
N VAL A 271 5.59 1.42 -17.46
CA VAL A 271 4.74 2.43 -18.12
C VAL A 271 4.60 3.64 -17.21
N PRO A 272 4.17 4.81 -17.72
CA PRO A 272 4.02 6.00 -16.88
C PRO A 272 3.17 5.70 -15.64
N THR A 273 3.58 6.19 -14.48
CA THR A 273 2.84 6.05 -13.22
C THR A 273 1.66 7.01 -13.15
N PHE A 274 1.76 8.12 -13.89
CA PHE A 274 0.69 9.06 -14.20
C PHE A 274 0.90 9.70 -15.57
N THR A 275 -0.20 10.10 -16.19
CA THR A 275 -0.24 10.81 -17.48
C THR A 275 -1.01 12.11 -17.34
N LEU A 276 -1.16 12.87 -18.43
CA LEU A 276 -2.25 13.83 -18.54
C LEU A 276 -3.58 13.14 -18.23
N GLY A 277 -4.49 13.84 -17.57
CA GLY A 277 -5.83 13.30 -17.28
C GLY A 277 -6.68 13.17 -18.53
N HIS A 278 -7.61 12.22 -18.56
CA HIS A 278 -8.47 12.01 -19.74
C HIS A 278 -9.37 13.23 -20.09
N ALA A 279 -9.55 14.16 -19.16
CA ALA A 279 -10.35 15.37 -19.33
C ALA A 279 -9.54 16.60 -19.81
N VAL A 280 -8.24 16.47 -20.11
CA VAL A 280 -7.43 17.61 -20.59
C VAL A 280 -7.97 18.20 -21.89
N GLN A 281 -7.89 19.53 -22.01
CA GLN A 281 -8.39 20.32 -23.13
C GLN A 281 -7.66 21.68 -23.22
N GLN A 282 -7.99 22.52 -24.20
CA GLN A 282 -7.23 23.74 -24.52
C GLN A 282 -7.01 24.72 -23.35
N TYR A 283 -7.91 24.74 -22.36
CA TYR A 283 -7.87 25.67 -21.22
C TYR A 283 -7.93 24.96 -19.86
N TRP A 284 -7.66 23.65 -19.83
CA TRP A 284 -7.61 22.90 -18.59
C TRP A 284 -6.64 21.72 -18.72
N MET A 285 -5.73 21.60 -17.76
CA MET A 285 -4.78 20.51 -17.64
C MET A 285 -4.79 19.93 -16.23
N GLY A 286 -4.66 18.62 -16.12
CA GLY A 286 -4.51 17.88 -14.88
C GLY A 286 -3.75 16.59 -15.13
N TYR A 287 -3.36 15.93 -14.05
CA TYR A 287 -2.67 14.64 -14.10
C TYR A 287 -3.55 13.57 -13.48
N GLU A 288 -3.45 12.36 -14.01
CA GLU A 288 -4.19 11.20 -13.55
C GLU A 288 -3.22 10.03 -13.42
N GLY A 289 -3.28 9.34 -12.27
CA GLY A 289 -2.48 8.15 -12.08
C GLY A 289 -2.96 7.03 -13.00
N THR A 290 -2.03 6.29 -13.57
CA THR A 290 -2.37 5.13 -14.41
C THR A 290 -3.15 4.10 -13.59
N THR A 291 -4.29 3.66 -14.10
CA THR A 291 -5.26 2.79 -13.42
C THR A 291 -4.64 1.49 -12.92
N SER A 292 -4.94 1.09 -11.68
CA SER A 292 -4.42 -0.17 -11.11
C SER A 292 -5.16 -1.38 -11.68
N ALA A 293 -4.46 -2.50 -11.89
CA ALA A 293 -5.07 -3.77 -12.28
C ALA A 293 -5.97 -4.37 -11.17
N CYS A 294 -5.88 -3.88 -9.94
CA CYS A 294 -6.77 -4.27 -8.85
C CYS A 294 -8.13 -3.55 -8.88
N GLU A 295 -8.31 -2.56 -9.77
CA GLU A 295 -9.61 -1.98 -10.03
C GLU A 295 -10.47 -2.95 -10.87
N VAL A 296 -11.72 -3.13 -10.47
CA VAL A 296 -12.62 -4.13 -11.07
C VAL A 296 -12.82 -3.84 -12.55
N GLY A 297 -12.42 -4.79 -13.40
CA GLY A 297 -12.59 -4.70 -14.86
C GLY A 297 -11.59 -3.79 -15.57
N ALA A 298 -10.58 -3.27 -14.87
CA ALA A 298 -9.55 -2.44 -15.47
C ALA A 298 -8.51 -3.25 -16.26
N ALA A 299 -8.10 -2.73 -17.42
CA ALA A 299 -6.87 -3.15 -18.11
C ALA A 299 -5.66 -2.41 -17.50
N GLY A 300 -5.56 -2.46 -16.18
CA GLY A 300 -4.67 -1.62 -15.40
C GLY A 300 -3.22 -2.11 -15.36
N VAL A 301 -2.42 -1.40 -14.55
CA VAL A 301 -1.01 -1.68 -14.32
C VAL A 301 -0.77 -2.39 -12.99
N PHE A 302 0.36 -3.05 -12.91
CA PHE A 302 0.76 -3.96 -11.85
C PHE A 302 2.01 -3.42 -11.14
N THR A 303 2.30 -3.96 -9.96
CA THR A 303 3.65 -3.90 -9.39
C THR A 303 4.66 -4.51 -10.37
N CYS A 304 5.79 -3.84 -10.60
CA CYS A 304 6.90 -4.39 -11.38
C CYS A 304 7.52 -5.60 -10.66
N THR A 305 7.73 -6.70 -11.36
CA THR A 305 8.11 -7.96 -10.71
C THR A 305 9.54 -7.94 -10.18
N ASP A 306 10.40 -7.07 -10.70
CA ASP A 306 11.76 -6.82 -10.21
C ASP A 306 11.81 -6.19 -8.80
N MET A 307 10.66 -5.72 -8.28
CA MET A 307 10.46 -5.36 -6.88
C MET A 307 10.26 -6.60 -5.96
N ALA A 308 10.39 -7.82 -6.49
CA ALA A 308 10.48 -9.03 -5.69
C ALA A 308 11.83 -9.11 -4.93
N PRO A 309 11.84 -9.71 -3.73
CA PRO A 309 12.98 -9.66 -2.82
C PRO A 309 14.20 -10.42 -3.38
N ILE A 310 15.39 -9.98 -2.95
CA ILE A 310 16.67 -10.56 -3.37
C ILE A 310 17.56 -10.88 -2.18
N ALA A 311 18.25 -12.02 -2.24
CA ALA A 311 19.34 -12.33 -1.32
C ALA A 311 20.65 -11.83 -1.93
N LEU A 312 21.40 -11.01 -1.17
CA LEU A 312 22.74 -10.56 -1.58
C LEU A 312 23.79 -11.61 -1.18
N ASN A 313 23.59 -12.22 -0.02
CA ASN A 313 24.36 -13.33 0.50
C ASN A 313 23.52 -14.05 1.58
N ASP A 314 24.12 -15.03 2.25
CA ASP A 314 23.42 -15.84 3.27
C ASP A 314 22.91 -15.02 4.47
N THR A 315 23.39 -13.80 4.69
CA THR A 315 23.08 -12.98 5.87
C THR A 315 22.40 -11.65 5.57
N LEU A 316 22.44 -11.16 4.33
CA LEU A 316 21.87 -9.87 3.92
C LEU A 316 20.94 -10.01 2.71
N SER A 317 19.81 -9.31 2.75
CA SER A 317 18.81 -9.26 1.67
C SER A 317 18.26 -7.85 1.50
N TYR A 318 17.71 -7.57 0.32
CA TYR A 318 16.91 -6.37 0.03
C TYR A 318 15.48 -6.76 -0.37
N ALA A 319 14.51 -5.93 0.01
CA ALA A 319 13.11 -6.12 -0.34
C ALA A 319 12.33 -4.80 -0.34
N TYR A 320 11.07 -4.89 -0.74
CA TYR A 320 10.09 -3.82 -0.64
C TYR A 320 8.97 -4.22 0.33
N VAL A 321 8.36 -3.22 0.95
CA VAL A 321 7.31 -3.42 1.96
C VAL A 321 6.14 -2.48 1.77
N ALA A 322 4.96 -2.93 2.22
CA ALA A 322 3.95 -2.00 2.71
C ALA A 322 4.25 -1.65 4.18
N GLY A 323 4.35 -0.37 4.49
CA GLY A 323 4.56 0.10 5.86
C GLY A 323 3.39 0.93 6.40
N PRO A 324 3.35 1.16 7.73
CA PRO A 324 2.29 1.93 8.36
C PRO A 324 2.52 3.42 8.08
N GLY A 325 1.52 4.10 7.53
CA GLY A 325 1.64 5.53 7.17
C GLY A 325 2.06 6.43 8.34
N THR A 326 1.73 6.03 9.57
CA THR A 326 2.10 6.73 10.81
C THR A 326 3.59 6.67 11.17
N GLN A 327 4.37 5.75 10.58
CA GLN A 327 5.81 5.58 10.91
C GLN A 327 6.72 5.63 9.70
N THR A 328 6.17 5.54 8.49
CA THR A 328 6.96 5.60 7.25
C THR A 328 6.23 6.35 6.16
N THR A 329 6.99 6.86 5.20
CA THR A 329 6.49 7.44 3.96
C THR A 329 7.14 6.75 2.77
N CYS A 330 6.57 6.95 1.58
CA CYS A 330 7.10 6.42 0.33
C CYS A 330 8.59 6.74 0.15
N GLY A 331 9.35 5.75 -0.32
CA GLY A 331 10.78 5.89 -0.63
C GLY A 331 11.73 5.83 0.57
N LYS A 332 11.23 5.62 1.80
CA LYS A 332 12.08 5.45 2.99
C LYS A 332 12.58 4.02 3.16
N CYS A 333 13.80 3.88 3.67
CA CYS A 333 14.43 2.59 3.91
C CYS A 333 14.71 2.30 5.37
N PHE A 334 14.61 1.02 5.72
CA PHE A 334 14.80 0.53 7.07
C PHE A 334 15.68 -0.71 7.05
N HIS A 335 16.62 -0.77 7.98
CA HIS A 335 17.38 -1.98 8.26
C HIS A 335 16.65 -2.76 9.37
N LEU A 336 16.33 -4.02 9.09
CA LEU A 336 15.74 -4.95 10.03
C LEU A 336 16.74 -6.06 10.36
N GLN A 337 16.73 -6.51 11.62
CA GLN A 337 17.47 -7.69 12.05
C GLN A 337 16.56 -8.63 12.84
N TYR A 338 16.46 -9.87 12.38
CA TYR A 338 15.56 -10.88 12.94
C TYR A 338 16.04 -11.42 14.28
N ASP A 339 15.14 -11.50 15.26
CA ASP A 339 15.47 -11.93 16.63
C ASP A 339 15.31 -13.45 16.87
N GLY A 340 14.68 -14.14 15.91
CA GLY A 340 14.38 -15.56 15.94
C GLY A 340 13.05 -15.94 16.58
N SER A 341 12.17 -14.97 16.81
CA SER A 341 10.81 -15.13 17.31
C SER A 341 9.77 -14.74 16.22
N PHE A 342 8.50 -14.66 16.59
CA PHE A 342 7.38 -14.28 15.72
C PHE A 342 6.28 -13.58 16.52
N LYS A 343 5.36 -12.90 15.82
CA LYS A 343 4.32 -12.03 16.43
C LYS A 343 3.53 -12.72 17.55
N ASP A 344 3.11 -13.97 17.31
CA ASP A 344 2.23 -14.71 18.23
C ASP A 344 2.99 -15.66 19.17
N ALA A 345 4.30 -15.43 19.35
CA ALA A 345 5.11 -16.20 20.28
C ALA A 345 4.64 -16.02 21.72
N SER A 346 4.50 -17.12 22.45
CA SER A 346 4.13 -17.10 23.86
C SER A 346 4.74 -18.27 24.62
N ALA A 347 4.55 -18.32 25.94
CA ALA A 347 4.98 -19.45 26.77
C ALA A 347 4.42 -20.80 26.29
N ASN A 348 3.26 -20.79 25.61
CA ASN A 348 2.60 -21.99 25.09
C ASN A 348 2.75 -22.15 23.56
N ASN A 349 3.37 -21.18 22.87
CA ASN A 349 3.61 -21.21 21.44
C ASN A 349 5.04 -20.72 21.15
N ALA A 350 6.00 -21.62 21.34
CA ALA A 350 7.41 -21.28 21.19
C ALA A 350 7.80 -21.08 19.71
N ALA A 351 8.84 -20.27 19.48
CA ALA A 351 9.41 -20.03 18.16
C ALA A 351 9.76 -21.36 17.44
N LYS A 352 9.25 -21.48 16.21
CA LYS A 352 9.45 -22.65 15.33
C LYS A 352 10.88 -22.68 14.75
N ALA A 353 11.24 -23.81 14.13
CA ALA A 353 12.56 -24.01 13.52
C ALA A 353 12.87 -22.96 12.44
N THR A 354 11.86 -22.55 11.66
CA THR A 354 11.94 -21.50 10.64
C THR A 354 12.41 -20.16 11.20
N HIS A 355 11.76 -19.66 12.26
CA HIS A 355 12.13 -18.42 12.95
C HIS A 355 13.55 -18.50 13.52
N LYS A 356 13.88 -19.59 14.21
CA LYS A 356 15.21 -19.79 14.80
C LYS A 356 16.32 -19.79 13.75
N ALA A 357 16.06 -20.32 12.56
CA ALA A 357 17.00 -20.32 11.44
C ALA A 357 17.16 -18.93 10.78
N LEU A 358 16.13 -18.08 10.88
CA LEU A 358 16.17 -16.70 10.38
C LEU A 358 16.95 -15.74 11.30
N LYS A 359 17.10 -16.10 12.58
CA LYS A 359 17.74 -15.27 13.61
C LYS A 359 19.09 -14.70 13.17
N GLY A 360 19.26 -13.40 13.37
CA GLY A 360 20.49 -12.66 13.12
C GLY A 360 20.70 -12.26 11.67
N LYS A 361 19.87 -12.71 10.71
CA LYS A 361 19.89 -12.19 9.34
C LYS A 361 19.41 -10.74 9.30
N HIS A 362 19.94 -10.02 8.33
CA HIS A 362 19.69 -8.61 8.09
C HIS A 362 18.92 -8.44 6.78
N ILE A 363 17.94 -7.56 6.76
CA ILE A 363 17.25 -7.16 5.53
C ILE A 363 17.11 -5.65 5.50
N VAL A 364 17.41 -5.01 4.37
CA VAL A 364 17.06 -3.60 4.15
C VAL A 364 15.82 -3.56 3.30
N VAL A 365 14.78 -2.89 3.77
CA VAL A 365 13.51 -2.77 3.07
C VAL A 365 13.25 -1.33 2.66
N MET A 366 12.61 -1.12 1.52
CA MET A 366 12.09 0.18 1.10
C MET A 366 10.56 0.19 1.14
N THR A 367 9.98 1.28 1.66
CA THR A 367 8.52 1.49 1.65
C THR A 367 8.07 1.89 0.25
N SER A 368 7.43 0.97 -0.47
CA SER A 368 6.84 1.20 -1.80
C SER A 368 5.31 1.15 -1.79
N ASN A 369 4.72 0.74 -0.68
CA ASN A 369 3.28 0.72 -0.47
C ASN A 369 2.96 1.21 0.94
N ILE A 370 1.73 1.65 1.16
CA ILE A 370 1.23 2.01 2.49
C ILE A 370 0.04 1.12 2.78
N GLY A 371 0.16 0.30 3.82
CA GLY A 371 -0.96 -0.52 4.29
C GLY A 371 -1.80 0.31 5.25
N HIS A 372 -3.08 0.49 4.97
CA HIS A 372 -4.01 1.08 5.94
C HIS A 372 -4.45 0.08 7.02
N ASP A 373 -4.13 -1.20 6.80
CA ASP A 373 -4.41 -2.35 7.65
C ASP A 373 -3.18 -2.84 8.44
N VAL A 374 -2.00 -2.24 8.24
CA VAL A 374 -0.78 -2.65 8.96
C VAL A 374 -0.66 -1.93 10.30
N GLU A 375 -0.32 -2.70 11.34
CA GLU A 375 -0.13 -2.21 12.70
C GLU A 375 1.14 -1.37 12.83
N ASN A 376 1.20 -0.56 13.89
CA ASN A 376 2.41 0.13 14.27
C ASN A 376 3.58 -0.88 14.49
N GLY A 377 4.67 -0.72 13.74
CA GLY A 377 5.82 -1.63 13.77
C GLY A 377 5.68 -2.87 12.88
N GLN A 378 4.60 -3.01 12.11
CA GLN A 378 4.43 -4.08 11.12
C GLN A 378 4.95 -3.62 9.75
N PHE A 379 5.80 -4.41 9.10
CA PHE A 379 6.12 -4.25 7.68
C PHE A 379 5.62 -5.45 6.89
N ASP A 380 4.70 -5.23 5.96
CA ASP A 380 4.22 -6.29 5.07
C ASP A 380 5.20 -6.50 3.92
N LEU A 381 5.95 -7.60 3.91
CA LEU A 381 6.95 -7.86 2.88
C LEU A 381 6.29 -8.24 1.57
N MET A 382 6.72 -7.59 0.48
CA MET A 382 6.35 -8.00 -0.87
C MET A 382 7.05 -9.32 -1.20
N VAL A 383 6.30 -10.42 -1.18
CA VAL A 383 6.79 -11.78 -1.37
C VAL A 383 5.86 -12.50 -2.34
N PRO A 384 6.31 -12.81 -3.58
CA PRO A 384 5.56 -13.67 -4.49
C PRO A 384 5.21 -15.00 -3.81
N GLY A 385 3.92 -15.34 -3.77
CA GLY A 385 3.42 -16.51 -3.02
C GLY A 385 3.13 -16.26 -1.54
N GLY A 386 3.27 -15.02 -1.04
CA GLY A 386 2.93 -14.59 0.31
C GLY A 386 1.43 -14.48 0.59
N GLY A 387 0.60 -14.52 -0.46
CA GLY A 387 -0.85 -14.35 -0.41
C GLY A 387 -1.26 -13.03 -1.07
N VAL A 388 -2.36 -13.06 -1.81
CA VAL A 388 -2.90 -11.89 -2.51
C VAL A 388 -3.68 -10.97 -1.56
N GLY A 389 -4.11 -11.47 -0.41
CA GLY A 389 -4.88 -10.70 0.55
C GLY A 389 -6.27 -10.35 0.01
N ALA A 390 -6.69 -9.10 0.19
CA ALA A 390 -8.02 -8.62 -0.19
C ALA A 390 -8.19 -8.37 -1.69
N PHE A 391 -7.09 -8.18 -2.43
CA PHE A 391 -7.09 -7.85 -3.85
C PHE A 391 -6.29 -8.90 -4.62
N ASP A 392 -6.65 -9.19 -5.86
CA ASP A 392 -5.97 -10.23 -6.66
C ASP A 392 -5.79 -9.79 -8.12
N ALA A 393 -4.79 -8.94 -8.36
CA ALA A 393 -4.29 -8.71 -9.71
C ALA A 393 -3.28 -9.79 -10.15
N LEU A 394 -2.68 -10.54 -9.20
CA LEU A 394 -1.68 -11.57 -9.51
C LEU A 394 -2.26 -12.69 -10.40
N SER A 395 -3.49 -13.13 -10.12
CA SER A 395 -4.21 -14.10 -10.95
C SER A 395 -4.47 -13.60 -12.37
N THR A 396 -4.51 -12.28 -12.57
CA THR A 396 -4.64 -11.65 -13.90
C THR A 396 -3.28 -11.53 -14.57
N GLN A 397 -2.24 -11.14 -13.84
CA GLN A 397 -0.88 -10.95 -14.36
C GLN A 397 -0.25 -12.27 -14.80
N VAL A 398 -0.39 -13.31 -13.97
CA VAL A 398 0.20 -14.62 -14.21
C VAL A 398 -0.79 -15.49 -14.95
N ASN A 399 -0.59 -15.59 -16.26
CA ASN A 399 -1.40 -16.42 -17.14
C ASN A 399 -1.07 -17.92 -16.93
N GLY A 400 -1.79 -18.57 -16.01
CA GLY A 400 -1.69 -20.00 -15.77
C GLY A 400 -3.04 -20.62 -15.43
N ALA A 401 -3.41 -21.69 -16.13
CA ALA A 401 -4.61 -22.45 -15.82
C ALA A 401 -4.37 -23.28 -14.53
N ASN A 402 -5.27 -23.15 -13.55
CA ASN A 402 -5.32 -23.96 -12.33
C ASN A 402 -4.09 -23.80 -11.40
N ILE A 403 -3.54 -22.59 -11.26
CA ILE A 403 -2.54 -22.31 -10.23
C ILE A 403 -3.21 -22.43 -8.86
N ASN A 404 -2.60 -23.19 -7.94
CA ASN A 404 -2.99 -23.16 -6.53
C ASN A 404 -2.26 -22.00 -5.85
N TRP A 405 -2.95 -20.87 -5.68
CA TRP A 405 -2.40 -19.68 -5.03
C TRP A 405 -2.19 -19.83 -3.51
N GLY A 406 -2.60 -20.97 -2.94
CA GLY A 406 -2.62 -21.18 -1.49
C GLY A 406 -3.74 -20.36 -0.83
N ALA A 407 -3.53 -20.01 0.44
CA ALA A 407 -4.50 -19.19 1.16
C ALA A 407 -4.43 -17.72 0.69
N GLY A 408 -5.58 -17.04 0.63
CA GLY A 408 -5.63 -15.61 0.30
C GLY A 408 -4.70 -14.79 1.20
N PHE A 409 -4.75 -15.03 2.51
CA PHE A 409 -3.80 -14.48 3.48
C PHE A 409 -2.76 -15.55 3.87
N GLY A 410 -1.48 -15.22 3.73
CA GLY A 410 -0.35 -16.09 4.10
C GLY A 410 0.10 -17.08 3.01
N GLY A 411 -0.67 -17.20 1.92
CA GLY A 411 -0.23 -17.77 0.65
C GLY A 411 0.22 -19.23 0.72
N PHE A 412 1.34 -19.50 0.08
CA PHE A 412 1.90 -20.85 -0.06
C PHE A 412 2.30 -21.45 1.28
N LEU A 413 2.87 -20.65 2.19
CA LEU A 413 3.27 -21.17 3.51
C LEU A 413 2.06 -21.64 4.31
N THR A 414 0.95 -20.88 4.31
CA THR A 414 -0.26 -21.27 5.04
C THR A 414 -0.89 -22.53 4.46
N GLU A 415 -0.91 -22.67 3.13
CA GLU A 415 -1.33 -23.90 2.45
C GLU A 415 -0.43 -25.10 2.82
N CYS A 416 0.88 -24.89 2.86
CA CYS A 416 1.85 -25.91 3.26
C CYS A 416 1.70 -26.31 4.73
N GLN A 417 1.49 -25.36 5.64
CA GLN A 417 1.23 -25.63 7.06
C GLN A 417 -0.08 -26.42 7.25
N SER A 418 -1.14 -26.09 6.51
CA SER A 418 -2.40 -26.82 6.52
C SER A 418 -2.22 -28.29 6.12
N LYS A 419 -1.40 -28.55 5.09
CA LYS A 419 -1.11 -29.92 4.59
C LYS A 419 -0.16 -30.71 5.48
N LEU A 420 0.86 -30.06 6.02
CA LEU A 420 1.98 -30.72 6.72
C LEU A 420 1.80 -30.71 8.25
N GLY A 421 0.85 -29.93 8.77
CA GLY A 421 0.73 -29.57 10.18
C GLY A 421 1.64 -28.41 10.57
N TYR A 422 1.25 -27.65 11.59
CA TYR A 422 1.90 -26.38 12.01
C TYR A 422 3.23 -26.52 12.78
N ASP A 423 3.60 -27.74 13.20
CA ASP A 423 4.84 -28.05 13.93
C ASP A 423 5.79 -28.95 13.12
N ASN A 424 5.85 -28.75 11.80
CA ASN A 424 6.74 -29.53 10.93
C ASN A 424 8.19 -28.98 10.90
N THR A 425 9.09 -29.73 10.27
CA THR A 425 10.51 -29.35 10.09
C THR A 425 10.69 -28.23 9.08
N LEU A 426 11.74 -27.41 9.25
CA LEU A 426 12.14 -26.35 8.31
C LEU A 426 12.19 -26.88 6.87
N GLU A 427 12.90 -27.99 6.64
CA GLU A 427 13.15 -28.54 5.31
C GLU A 427 11.85 -28.93 4.58
N LYS A 428 10.84 -29.38 5.34
CA LYS A 428 9.53 -29.75 4.79
C LYS A 428 8.72 -28.53 4.37
N TYR A 429 8.74 -27.45 5.15
CA TYR A 429 8.10 -26.21 4.74
C TYR A 429 8.79 -25.59 3.54
N GLN A 430 10.13 -25.50 3.56
CA GLN A 430 10.86 -24.95 2.43
C GLN A 430 10.59 -25.76 1.16
N GLN A 431 10.64 -27.10 1.22
CA GLN A 431 10.36 -27.91 0.05
C GLN A 431 8.94 -27.71 -0.48
N CYS A 432 7.95 -27.70 0.40
CA CYS A 432 6.56 -27.48 -0.02
C CYS A 432 6.36 -26.10 -0.66
N VAL A 433 6.93 -25.05 -0.08
CA VAL A 433 6.86 -23.70 -0.65
C VAL A 433 7.58 -23.65 -2.00
N ARG A 434 8.78 -24.23 -2.14
CA ARG A 434 9.50 -24.32 -3.42
C ARG A 434 8.68 -25.04 -4.51
N ASP A 435 8.07 -26.18 -4.17
CA ASP A 435 7.24 -26.93 -5.10
C ASP A 435 6.06 -26.08 -5.60
N MET A 436 5.45 -25.27 -4.70
CA MET A 436 4.39 -24.33 -5.08
C MET A 436 4.93 -23.16 -5.92
N CYS A 437 6.11 -22.61 -5.61
CA CYS A 437 6.78 -21.59 -6.40
C CYS A 437 7.03 -22.05 -7.84
N ASP A 438 7.59 -23.26 -8.01
CA ASP A 438 7.88 -23.83 -9.32
C ASP A 438 6.59 -24.11 -10.11
N ALA A 439 5.54 -24.57 -9.44
CA ALA A 439 4.25 -24.80 -10.07
C ALA A 439 3.57 -23.50 -10.53
N ALA A 440 3.66 -22.43 -9.74
CA ALA A 440 3.01 -21.15 -10.05
C ALA A 440 3.80 -20.31 -11.05
N PHE A 441 5.12 -20.18 -10.85
CA PHE A 441 5.95 -19.21 -11.57
C PHE A 441 6.95 -19.85 -12.54
N GLY A 442 7.22 -21.15 -12.43
CA GLY A 442 8.27 -21.84 -13.19
C GLY A 442 8.14 -21.72 -14.72
N ASN A 443 6.92 -21.57 -15.23
CA ASN A 443 6.64 -21.36 -16.66
C ASN A 443 5.86 -20.07 -16.96
N ALA A 444 5.74 -19.17 -15.98
CA ALA A 444 4.90 -17.98 -16.07
C ALA A 444 5.51 -16.86 -16.93
N GLY A 445 6.81 -16.94 -17.25
CA GLY A 445 7.52 -15.87 -17.95
C GLY A 445 7.94 -14.69 -17.06
N PHE A 446 7.79 -14.81 -15.74
CA PHE A 446 8.18 -13.80 -14.75
C PHE A 446 9.30 -14.34 -13.83
N PRO A 447 10.58 -14.28 -14.26
CA PRO A 447 11.68 -14.86 -13.49
C PRO A 447 11.88 -14.20 -12.12
N ASN A 448 11.56 -12.90 -11.98
CA ASN A 448 11.67 -12.21 -10.70
C ASN A 448 10.65 -12.74 -9.67
N LEU A 449 9.43 -13.09 -10.10
CA LEU A 449 8.43 -13.71 -9.22
C LEU A 449 8.91 -15.07 -8.72
N LEU A 450 9.45 -15.90 -9.61
CA LEU A 450 10.01 -17.20 -9.23
C LEU A 450 11.17 -17.04 -8.26
N ARG A 451 12.11 -16.11 -8.53
CA ARG A 451 13.23 -15.80 -7.63
C ARG A 451 12.73 -15.35 -6.26
N GLY A 452 11.80 -14.41 -6.20
CA GLY A 452 11.26 -13.89 -4.94
C GLY A 452 10.51 -14.95 -4.13
N CYS A 453 9.80 -15.85 -4.82
CA CYS A 453 9.12 -16.97 -4.18
C CYS A 453 10.13 -17.98 -3.57
N HIS A 454 11.17 -18.34 -4.32
CA HIS A 454 12.25 -19.21 -3.79
C HIS A 454 13.03 -18.53 -2.68
N TRP A 455 13.28 -17.21 -2.77
CA TRP A 455 13.89 -16.43 -1.70
C TRP A 455 13.13 -16.59 -0.37
N PHE A 456 11.80 -16.64 -0.43
CA PHE A 456 10.97 -16.81 0.77
C PHE A 456 11.15 -18.19 1.40
N ALA A 457 11.23 -19.24 0.60
CA ALA A 457 11.54 -20.57 1.11
C ALA A 457 12.97 -20.62 1.67
N ASP A 458 13.96 -20.11 0.92
CA ASP A 458 15.36 -20.40 1.15
C ASP A 458 16.04 -19.39 2.07
N TRP A 459 16.08 -18.11 1.69
CA TRP A 459 16.76 -17.09 2.47
C TRP A 459 15.96 -16.68 3.70
N TYR A 460 14.64 -16.52 3.51
CA TYR A 460 13.68 -16.15 4.55
C TYR A 460 13.23 -17.35 5.42
N MET A 461 13.76 -18.55 5.13
CA MET A 461 13.55 -19.76 5.93
C MET A 461 12.08 -20.19 6.05
N ALA A 462 11.20 -19.76 5.13
CA ALA A 462 9.75 -19.93 5.25
C ALA A 462 9.23 -19.53 6.65
N ALA A 463 9.77 -18.44 7.22
CA ALA A 463 9.37 -17.94 8.52
C ALA A 463 7.98 -17.31 8.47
N ASP A 464 7.16 -17.59 9.48
CA ASP A 464 5.77 -17.17 9.55
C ASP A 464 5.63 -16.01 10.53
N ASN A 465 5.51 -14.82 9.96
CA ASN A 465 5.40 -13.57 10.68
C ASN A 465 6.51 -13.30 11.72
N PRO A 466 7.80 -13.39 11.33
CA PRO A 466 8.92 -13.24 12.26
C PRO A 466 9.01 -11.82 12.84
N THR A 467 9.53 -11.73 14.06
CA THR A 467 9.82 -10.47 14.74
C THR A 467 11.24 -9.99 14.47
N TYR A 468 11.45 -8.68 14.55
CA TYR A 468 12.73 -8.03 14.28
C TYR A 468 12.93 -6.78 15.14
N HIS A 469 14.19 -6.35 15.21
CA HIS A 469 14.58 -5.00 15.56
C HIS A 469 14.82 -4.18 14.30
N TRP A 470 14.57 -2.87 14.34
CA TRP A 470 14.74 -2.02 13.15
C TRP A 470 15.34 -0.64 13.44
N GLU A 471 15.91 -0.02 12.40
CA GLU A 471 16.32 1.39 12.35
C GLU A 471 16.13 1.96 10.94
N GLU A 472 15.85 3.26 10.81
CA GLU A 472 15.85 3.94 9.50
C GLU A 472 17.29 4.08 8.99
N VAL A 473 17.50 3.84 7.70
CA VAL A 473 18.82 3.91 7.05
C VAL A 473 18.70 4.57 5.68
N GLU A 474 19.83 5.06 5.16
CA GLU A 474 19.92 5.50 3.77
C GLU A 474 19.65 4.34 2.81
N CYS A 475 18.88 4.62 1.76
CA CYS A 475 18.46 3.60 0.81
C CYS A 475 19.63 3.08 -0.04
N PRO A 476 19.81 1.75 -0.16
CA PRO A 476 20.73 1.17 -1.12
C PRO A 476 20.34 1.59 -2.55
N GLN A 477 21.33 1.93 -3.39
CA GLN A 477 21.08 2.36 -4.77
C GLN A 477 20.30 1.32 -5.57
N TYR A 478 20.53 0.02 -5.33
CA TYR A 478 19.74 -1.06 -5.92
C TYR A 478 18.22 -0.85 -5.70
N LEU A 479 17.81 -0.56 -4.46
CA LEU A 479 16.40 -0.35 -4.14
C LEU A 479 15.87 0.96 -4.75
N VAL A 480 16.71 1.99 -4.84
CA VAL A 480 16.35 3.27 -5.47
C VAL A 480 16.10 3.08 -6.97
N ASP A 481 17.02 2.46 -7.69
CA ASP A 481 16.92 2.28 -9.15
C ASP A 481 15.70 1.44 -9.54
N HIS A 482 15.38 0.41 -8.74
CA HIS A 482 14.21 -0.43 -9.01
C HIS A 482 12.90 0.17 -8.47
N TYR A 483 12.96 1.25 -7.67
CA TYR A 483 11.79 1.97 -7.17
C TYR A 483 11.42 3.16 -8.03
N MET A 484 12.37 4.03 -8.34
CA MET A 484 12.10 5.32 -9.00
C MET A 484 11.67 5.12 -10.44
N THR A 485 10.62 5.80 -10.87
CA THR A 485 10.23 5.78 -12.27
C THR A 485 11.26 6.40 -13.21
N THR A 486 11.49 5.73 -14.33
CA THR A 486 12.31 6.23 -15.43
C THR A 486 11.50 7.09 -16.39
N LEU A 487 10.17 6.96 -16.37
CA LEU A 487 9.26 7.64 -17.29
C LEU A 487 8.69 8.94 -16.72
N ASN A 488 8.46 9.06 -15.41
CA ASN A 488 8.02 10.32 -14.80
C ASN A 488 9.09 10.93 -13.87
N PRO A 489 10.28 11.36 -14.36
CA PRO A 489 11.34 11.94 -13.53
C PRO A 489 10.97 13.33 -12.97
N THR A 490 9.98 13.99 -13.57
CA THR A 490 9.43 15.28 -13.14
C THR A 490 7.98 15.13 -12.69
N LYS A 491 7.51 16.04 -11.83
CA LYS A 491 6.12 16.05 -11.33
C LYS A 491 5.07 16.42 -12.39
N SER A 492 5.50 16.62 -13.63
CA SER A 492 4.72 17.02 -14.80
C SER A 492 5.27 16.32 -16.03
N ASN A 493 4.39 15.98 -16.97
CA ASN A 493 4.74 15.36 -18.25
C ASN A 493 3.63 15.64 -19.28
N ASN A 494 3.88 15.33 -20.55
CA ASN A 494 2.89 15.52 -21.62
C ASN A 494 2.36 14.18 -22.16
N TYR A 495 2.52 13.08 -21.44
CA TYR A 495 2.07 11.77 -21.93
C TYR A 495 0.55 11.75 -22.03
N ALA A 496 0.08 11.29 -23.19
CA ALA A 496 -1.34 11.12 -23.45
C ALA A 496 -1.93 10.05 -22.53
N TRP A 497 -3.21 10.20 -22.20
CA TRP A 497 -3.91 9.22 -21.39
C TRP A 497 -4.28 7.97 -22.22
N HIS A 498 -4.20 6.80 -21.59
CA HIS A 498 -4.60 5.52 -22.18
C HIS A 498 -5.36 4.67 -21.16
N THR A 499 -6.39 3.96 -21.62
CA THR A 499 -7.17 2.98 -20.84
C THR A 499 -6.47 1.64 -20.67
N ASP A 500 -5.55 1.30 -21.56
CA ASP A 500 -4.91 -0.01 -21.65
C ASP A 500 -3.46 0.15 -22.10
N TRP A 501 -2.55 -0.36 -21.28
CA TRP A 501 -1.11 -0.35 -21.50
C TRP A 501 -0.54 -1.72 -21.88
N SER A 502 -1.39 -2.74 -22.02
CA SER A 502 -0.99 -4.13 -22.25
C SER A 502 -0.18 -4.34 -23.53
N THR A 503 -0.37 -3.51 -24.55
CA THR A 503 0.34 -3.63 -25.82
C THR A 503 1.66 -2.86 -25.87
N TYR A 504 1.93 -2.00 -24.89
CA TYR A 504 3.16 -1.19 -24.84
C TYR A 504 4.38 -2.07 -24.62
N LYS A 505 5.45 -1.81 -25.36
CA LYS A 505 6.71 -2.54 -25.28
C LYS A 505 7.85 -1.61 -24.89
N LYS A 506 8.88 -2.19 -24.27
CA LYS A 506 10.09 -1.45 -23.89
C LYS A 506 10.71 -0.78 -25.14
N GLY A 507 10.83 0.54 -25.09
CA GLY A 507 11.39 1.35 -26.17
C GLY A 507 10.37 1.85 -27.20
N ASP A 508 9.08 1.52 -27.07
CA ASP A 508 8.03 2.19 -27.83
C ASP A 508 8.00 3.69 -27.47
N GLU A 509 7.69 4.53 -28.46
CA GLU A 509 7.51 5.97 -28.22
C GLU A 509 6.18 6.21 -27.48
N LEU A 510 6.23 7.00 -26.41
CA LEU A 510 5.03 7.39 -25.67
C LEU A 510 4.28 8.47 -26.45
N GLU A 511 2.97 8.26 -26.69
CA GLU A 511 2.13 9.30 -27.29
C GLU A 511 2.07 10.53 -26.36
N THR A 512 2.18 11.73 -26.92
CA THR A 512 2.20 12.98 -26.17
C THR A 512 1.23 14.01 -26.75
N LEU A 513 0.85 15.00 -25.94
CA LEU A 513 0.08 16.16 -26.37
C LEU A 513 0.93 17.44 -26.30
N GLU A 514 0.63 18.39 -27.19
CA GLU A 514 1.20 19.73 -27.16
C GLU A 514 0.48 20.56 -26.09
N CYS A 515 1.17 20.83 -24.97
CA CYS A 515 0.61 21.50 -23.80
C CYS A 515 1.39 22.76 -23.42
N ASP A 516 0.68 23.72 -22.85
CA ASP A 516 1.22 24.90 -22.15
C ASP A 516 0.76 24.93 -20.69
N ASP A 517 1.00 26.05 -20.00
CA ASP A 517 0.61 26.26 -18.60
C ASP A 517 -0.91 26.38 -18.38
N LYS A 518 -1.70 26.45 -19.47
CA LYS A 518 -3.15 26.69 -19.45
C LYS A 518 -3.95 25.51 -19.98
N GLY A 519 -3.36 24.64 -20.78
CA GLY A 519 -4.06 23.47 -21.30
C GLY A 519 -3.27 22.73 -22.37
N CYS A 520 -3.94 21.79 -23.03
CA CYS A 520 -3.36 20.97 -24.10
C CYS A 520 -4.19 21.09 -25.36
N THR A 521 -3.51 21.11 -26.52
CA THR A 521 -4.18 20.93 -27.80
C THR A 521 -4.59 19.46 -27.92
N CYS A 522 -5.87 19.21 -28.19
CA CYS A 522 -6.40 17.88 -28.41
C CYS A 522 -6.72 17.67 -29.91
N PRO A 523 -5.84 17.02 -30.69
CA PRO A 523 -6.16 16.67 -32.06
C PRO A 523 -7.37 15.71 -32.14
N PRO A 524 -8.19 15.78 -33.21
CA PRO A 524 -9.35 14.89 -33.37
C PRO A 524 -8.99 13.40 -33.24
N GLU A 525 -7.84 12.97 -33.77
CA GLU A 525 -7.37 11.59 -33.66
C GLU A 525 -7.08 11.15 -32.21
N MET A 526 -6.64 12.07 -31.35
CA MET A 526 -6.38 11.80 -29.93
C MET A 526 -7.69 11.80 -29.14
N ALA A 527 -8.62 12.69 -29.49
CA ALA A 527 -9.97 12.69 -28.92
C ALA A 527 -10.75 11.40 -29.26
N GLU A 528 -10.62 10.89 -30.49
CA GLU A 528 -11.26 9.63 -30.92
C GLU A 528 -10.74 8.41 -30.14
N LYS A 529 -9.47 8.44 -29.70
CA LYS A 529 -8.87 7.42 -28.82
C LYS A 529 -9.25 7.61 -27.34
N GLY A 530 -9.91 8.72 -26.99
CA GLY A 530 -10.23 9.08 -25.61
C GLY A 530 -9.05 9.66 -24.81
N ALA A 531 -7.95 10.03 -25.46
CA ALA A 531 -6.75 10.54 -24.79
C ALA A 531 -6.90 11.97 -24.24
N CYS A 532 -7.88 12.73 -24.76
CA CYS A 532 -8.19 14.11 -24.36
C CYS A 532 -9.59 14.52 -24.84
N ARG A 533 -10.05 15.72 -24.46
CA ARG A 533 -11.31 16.32 -24.92
C ARG A 533 -11.08 17.51 -25.86
N LEU A 534 -11.96 17.64 -26.86
CA LEU A 534 -11.96 18.74 -27.84
C LEU A 534 -12.40 20.08 -27.24
#